data_AF-A0A0F4KPW8-F1
#
_entry.id   AF-A0A0F4KPW8-F1
#
_cell.length_a   1.000
_cell.length_b   1.000
_cell.length_c   1.000
_cell.angle_alpha   90.00
_cell.angle_beta   90.00
_cell.angle_gamma   90.00
#
_symmetry.space_group_name_H-M   'P 1'
#
loop_
_entity.id
_entity.type
_entity.pdbx_description
1 polymer ?
#
loop_
_entity_poly.entity_id
_entity_poly.type
_entity_poly.pdbx_seq_one_letter_code
_entity_poly.pdbx_strand_id
1 'polypeptide(L)'
;MKFNFNYQKFKRNIKTLFSYLLPWIGFSIILFLFAVISEIIEKNVEANPFYFKTIGDYLLILEWLLSGIIPILFVFLAKKEPYQTISKMGLIAAFTFISTLVPLPLMWKYFGNYITQQDVNKVISNTILTYIVFIVALIVGYFVTLTVSRKIIKKNNWWMFIFAMPYIIFYWIIASKYSQFHNFVSSSHYKSSKVALMVNSSKNPNIMLMNEFWYEIITLIVIVLVIELGVIVFAFLQEKISEKKERC
;
A
#
# COMPACT_ATOMS: atom_id res chain seq x y z
N MET A 1 -19.70 -54.39 2.38
CA MET A 1 -18.34 -53.78 2.30
C MET A 1 -17.93 -53.29 3.69
N LYS A 2 -16.90 -53.88 4.31
CA LYS A 2 -16.28 -53.32 5.52
C LYS A 2 -15.29 -52.24 5.11
N PHE A 3 -15.62 -50.97 5.40
CA PHE A 3 -14.66 -49.88 5.24
C PHE A 3 -13.56 -50.03 6.30
N ASN A 4 -12.39 -50.52 5.89
CA ASN A 4 -11.21 -50.50 6.75
C ASN A 4 -10.69 -49.05 6.84
N PHE A 5 -11.11 -48.34 7.88
CA PHE A 5 -10.66 -46.99 8.14
C PHE A 5 -9.22 -47.02 8.67
N ASN A 6 -8.26 -46.67 7.81
CA ASN A 6 -6.86 -46.60 8.21
C ASN A 6 -6.63 -45.31 9.01
N TYR A 7 -6.80 -45.42 10.34
CA TYR A 7 -6.67 -44.31 11.30
C TYR A 7 -5.34 -43.57 11.19
N GLN A 8 -4.23 -44.26 10.91
CA GLN A 8 -2.92 -43.62 10.73
C GLN A 8 -2.86 -42.77 9.46
N LYS A 9 -3.42 -43.27 8.34
CA LYS A 9 -3.53 -42.51 7.09
C LYS A 9 -4.45 -41.29 7.25
N PHE A 10 -5.57 -41.45 7.96
CA PHE A 10 -6.50 -40.37 8.26
C PHE A 10 -5.87 -39.30 9.16
N LYS A 11 -5.21 -39.69 10.26
CA LYS A 11 -4.48 -38.76 11.16
C LYS A 11 -3.39 -37.99 10.41
N ARG A 12 -2.66 -38.63 9.49
CA ARG A 12 -1.66 -37.97 8.65
C ARG A 12 -2.28 -36.96 7.68
N ASN A 13 -3.38 -37.31 7.03
CA ASN A 13 -4.10 -36.43 6.13
C ASN A 13 -4.68 -35.22 6.88
N ILE A 14 -5.27 -35.43 8.06
CA ILE A 14 -5.77 -34.35 8.93
C ILE A 14 -4.64 -33.43 9.39
N LYS A 15 -3.50 -33.97 9.85
CA LYS A 15 -2.34 -33.16 10.27
C LYS A 15 -1.79 -32.31 9.12
N THR A 16 -1.84 -32.84 7.89
CA THR A 16 -1.43 -32.13 6.68
C THR A 16 -2.44 -31.05 6.31
N LEU A 17 -3.75 -31.32 6.45
CA LEU A 17 -4.81 -30.35 6.22
C LEU A 17 -4.71 -29.16 7.18
N PHE A 18 -4.58 -29.44 8.49
CA PHE A 18 -4.41 -28.39 9.52
C PHE A 18 -3.12 -27.59 9.34
N SER A 19 -2.07 -28.19 8.77
CA SER A 19 -0.83 -27.48 8.45
C SER A 19 -1.02 -26.36 7.45
N TYR A 20 -1.96 -26.49 6.50
CA TYR A 20 -2.25 -25.43 5.54
C TYR A 20 -3.41 -24.54 5.99
N LEU A 21 -4.40 -25.11 6.69
CA LEU A 21 -5.56 -24.36 7.18
C LEU A 21 -5.19 -23.31 8.24
N LEU A 22 -4.31 -23.63 9.20
CA LEU A 22 -4.02 -22.72 10.31
C LEU A 22 -3.33 -21.42 9.84
N PRO A 23 -2.30 -21.47 8.97
CA PRO A 23 -1.73 -20.25 8.37
C PRO A 23 -2.73 -19.46 7.52
N TRP A 24 -3.60 -20.15 6.77
CA TRP A 24 -4.67 -19.52 6.00
C TRP A 24 -5.69 -18.80 6.89
N ILE A 25 -6.10 -19.40 8.01
CA ILE A 25 -6.99 -18.76 8.99
C ILE A 25 -6.31 -17.52 9.57
N GLY A 26 -5.01 -17.61 9.91
CA GLY A 26 -4.24 -16.46 10.39
C GLY A 26 -4.21 -15.31 9.38
N PHE A 27 -3.95 -15.61 8.11
CA PHE A 27 -4.03 -14.64 7.02
C PHE A 27 -5.43 -14.00 6.90
N SER A 28 -6.48 -14.82 6.90
CA SER A 28 -7.87 -14.35 6.81
C SER A 28 -8.29 -13.49 8.00
N ILE A 29 -7.80 -13.76 9.21
CA ILE A 29 -8.05 -12.92 10.39
C ILE A 29 -7.44 -11.53 10.19
N ILE A 30 -6.26 -11.41 9.61
CA ILE A 30 -5.64 -10.10 9.34
C ILE A 30 -6.48 -9.32 8.33
N LEU A 31 -6.90 -9.96 7.23
CA LEU A 31 -7.79 -9.33 6.26
C LEU A 31 -9.11 -8.89 6.90
N PHE A 32 -9.69 -9.73 7.76
CA PHE A 32 -10.92 -9.39 8.48
C PHE A 32 -10.71 -8.20 9.43
N LEU A 33 -9.62 -8.16 10.19
CA LEU A 33 -9.31 -7.03 11.07
C LEU A 33 -9.14 -5.73 10.29
N PHE A 34 -8.42 -5.75 9.17
CA PHE A 34 -8.29 -4.57 8.30
C PHE A 34 -9.62 -4.14 7.69
N ALA A 35 -10.49 -5.08 7.31
CA ALA A 35 -11.83 -4.76 6.83
C ALA A 35 -12.68 -4.07 7.91
N VAL A 36 -12.65 -4.58 9.15
CA VAL A 36 -13.36 -3.97 10.29
C VAL A 36 -12.80 -2.58 10.59
N ILE A 37 -11.47 -2.42 10.59
CA ILE A 37 -10.82 -1.11 10.80
C ILE A 37 -11.22 -0.13 9.69
N SER A 38 -11.22 -0.58 8.43
CA SER A 38 -11.62 0.25 7.28
C SER A 38 -13.07 0.72 7.40
N GLU A 39 -13.99 -0.14 7.84
CA GLU A 39 -15.39 0.23 8.06
C GLU A 39 -15.54 1.26 9.21
N ILE A 40 -14.75 1.14 10.27
CA ILE A 40 -14.71 2.12 11.36
C ILE A 40 -14.17 3.47 10.85
N ILE A 41 -13.12 3.46 10.03
CA ILE A 41 -12.55 4.66 9.42
C ILE A 41 -13.60 5.33 8.52
N GLU A 42 -14.22 4.58 7.61
CA GLU A 42 -15.21 5.11 6.66
C GLU A 42 -16.36 5.85 7.37
N LYS A 43 -16.85 5.30 8.49
CA LYS A 43 -17.96 5.88 9.25
C LYS A 43 -17.58 7.12 10.08
N ASN A 44 -16.30 7.28 10.42
CA ASN A 44 -15.87 8.27 11.40
C ASN A 44 -14.85 9.27 10.87
N VAL A 45 -14.30 9.11 9.67
CA VAL A 45 -13.28 10.03 9.14
C VAL A 45 -13.90 11.37 8.75
N GLU A 46 -13.28 12.47 9.18
CA GLU A 46 -13.64 13.78 8.63
C GLU A 46 -13.15 13.90 7.19
N ALA A 47 -13.72 14.83 6.44
CA ALA A 47 -13.29 15.10 5.08
C ALA A 47 -11.82 15.56 5.02
N ASN A 48 -11.26 16.08 6.13
CA ASN A 48 -9.82 16.28 6.31
C ASN A 48 -9.30 15.51 7.53
N PRO A 49 -8.65 14.35 7.32
CA PRO A 49 -8.15 13.52 8.42
C PRO A 49 -6.97 14.14 9.19
N PHE A 50 -6.38 15.23 8.70
CA PHE A 50 -5.28 15.91 9.38
C PHE A 50 -5.73 16.87 10.48
N TYR A 51 -7.04 17.00 10.74
CA TYR A 51 -7.55 17.72 11.90
C TYR A 51 -7.60 16.87 13.18
N PHE A 52 -7.45 15.55 13.08
CA PHE A 52 -7.36 14.65 14.23
C PHE A 52 -8.52 14.80 15.24
N LYS A 53 -9.75 14.96 14.74
CA LYS A 53 -10.92 15.19 15.60
C LYS A 53 -11.63 13.90 15.96
N THR A 54 -11.67 12.94 15.03
CA THR A 54 -12.35 11.67 15.22
C THR A 54 -11.35 10.54 15.37
N ILE A 55 -11.79 9.42 15.94
CA ILE A 55 -10.96 8.22 16.01
C ILE A 55 -10.59 7.70 14.61
N GLY A 56 -11.46 7.91 13.62
CA GLY A 56 -11.20 7.56 12.22
C GLY A 56 -10.01 8.32 11.64
N ASP A 57 -9.88 9.62 11.96
CA ASP A 57 -8.75 10.45 11.56
C ASP A 57 -7.43 9.89 12.11
N TYR A 58 -7.38 9.58 13.42
CA TYR A 58 -6.19 9.01 14.05
C TYR A 58 -5.81 7.66 13.45
N LEU A 59 -6.80 6.78 13.24
CA LEU A 59 -6.56 5.46 12.67
C LEU A 59 -6.05 5.55 11.23
N LEU A 60 -6.65 6.40 10.40
CA LEU A 60 -6.21 6.60 9.01
C LEU A 60 -4.76 7.11 8.94
N ILE A 61 -4.43 8.14 9.72
CA ILE A 61 -3.08 8.70 9.71
C ILE A 61 -2.06 7.71 10.27
N LEU A 62 -2.42 6.97 11.33
CA LEU A 62 -1.56 5.93 11.88
C LEU A 62 -1.32 4.81 10.85
N GLU A 63 -2.36 4.32 10.19
CA GLU A 63 -2.27 3.28 9.17
C GLU A 63 -1.41 3.72 8.00
N TRP A 64 -1.61 4.96 7.52
CA TRP A 64 -0.78 5.56 6.48
C TRP A 64 0.69 5.67 6.89
N LEU A 65 1.01 6.16 8.09
CA LEU A 65 2.40 6.24 8.57
C LEU A 65 3.04 4.86 8.74
N LEU A 66 2.31 3.91 9.32
CA LEU A 66 2.77 2.53 9.49
C LEU A 66 3.06 1.86 8.14
N SER A 67 2.27 2.17 7.11
CA SER A 67 2.47 1.63 5.76
C SER A 67 3.81 2.03 5.12
N GLY A 68 4.38 3.17 5.52
CA GLY A 68 5.74 3.58 5.12
C GLY A 68 6.85 3.02 6.01
N ILE A 69 6.62 2.96 7.33
CA ILE A 69 7.64 2.62 8.34
C ILE A 69 7.86 1.11 8.48
N ILE A 70 6.77 0.34 8.54
CA ILE A 70 6.84 -1.11 8.80
C ILE A 70 7.70 -1.84 7.77
N PRO A 71 7.55 -1.63 6.45
CA PRO A 71 8.37 -2.36 5.48
C PRO A 71 9.87 -2.10 5.64
N ILE A 72 10.26 -0.87 5.99
CA ILE A 72 11.66 -0.51 6.26
C ILE A 72 12.17 -1.29 7.48
N LEU A 73 11.44 -1.24 8.60
CA LEU A 73 11.82 -1.94 9.82
C LEU A 73 11.94 -3.46 9.58
N PHE A 74 11.02 -4.04 8.82
CA PHE A 74 11.03 -5.46 8.50
C PHE A 74 12.26 -5.89 7.68
N VAL A 75 12.76 -5.04 6.79
CA VAL A 75 14.01 -5.34 6.07
C VAL A 75 15.20 -5.49 7.02
N PHE A 76 15.28 -4.66 8.06
CA PHE A 76 16.38 -4.70 9.02
C PHE A 76 16.20 -5.78 10.10
N LEU A 77 14.96 -6.09 10.48
CA LEU A 77 14.66 -7.04 11.55
C LEU A 77 14.53 -8.49 11.06
N ALA A 78 14.22 -8.73 9.79
CA ALA A 78 14.08 -10.07 9.24
C ALA A 78 15.44 -10.80 9.17
N LYS A 79 15.64 -11.77 10.07
CA LYS A 79 16.90 -12.56 10.14
C LYS A 79 16.82 -13.95 9.45
N LYS A 80 15.62 -14.46 9.17
CA LYS A 80 15.38 -15.80 8.59
C LYS A 80 14.95 -15.71 7.11
N GLU A 81 15.36 -16.68 6.28
CA GLU A 81 15.28 -16.59 4.81
C GLU A 81 13.87 -16.45 4.17
N PRO A 82 12.72 -16.91 4.70
CA PRO A 82 11.45 -16.55 4.06
C PRO A 82 11.10 -15.07 4.33
N TYR A 83 11.25 -14.62 5.57
CA TYR A 83 10.92 -13.24 5.98
C TYR A 83 11.84 -12.21 5.32
N GLN A 84 13.12 -12.56 5.10
CA GLN A 84 14.05 -11.69 4.39
C GLN A 84 13.66 -11.44 2.94
N THR A 85 13.02 -12.41 2.29
CA THR A 85 12.60 -12.26 0.90
C THR A 85 11.34 -11.41 0.82
N ILE A 86 10.38 -11.68 1.72
CA ILE A 86 9.11 -10.94 1.82
C ILE A 86 9.36 -9.47 2.15
N SER A 87 10.20 -9.17 3.15
CA SER A 87 10.45 -7.79 3.57
C SER A 87 11.11 -6.94 2.49
N LYS A 88 11.95 -7.56 1.65
CA LYS A 88 12.57 -6.88 0.50
C LYS A 88 11.57 -6.54 -0.59
N MET A 89 10.49 -7.32 -0.75
CA MET A 89 9.40 -6.99 -1.66
C MET A 89 8.57 -5.81 -1.13
N GLY A 90 8.40 -5.73 0.19
CA GLY A 90 7.71 -4.63 0.88
C GLY A 90 8.36 -3.26 0.69
N LEU A 91 9.64 -3.18 0.30
CA LEU A 91 10.34 -1.93 0.05
C LEU A 91 9.62 -1.01 -0.95
N ILE A 92 8.87 -1.56 -1.91
CA ILE A 92 8.11 -0.73 -2.84
C ILE A 92 7.14 0.21 -2.10
N ALA A 93 6.44 -0.27 -1.08
CA ALA A 93 5.51 0.52 -0.26
C ALA A 93 6.24 1.68 0.42
N ALA A 94 7.40 1.41 1.02
CA ALA A 94 8.22 2.42 1.69
C ALA A 94 8.73 3.52 0.74
N PHE A 95 9.16 3.16 -0.48
CA PHE A 95 9.61 4.16 -1.45
C PHE A 95 8.44 4.96 -2.01
N THR A 96 7.33 4.31 -2.36
CA THR A 96 6.14 5.01 -2.85
C THR A 96 5.53 5.92 -1.78
N PHE A 97 5.69 5.60 -0.48
CA PHE A 97 5.25 6.45 0.63
C PHE A 97 5.83 7.87 0.55
N ILE A 98 7.08 8.03 0.07
CA ILE A 98 7.72 9.35 -0.06
C ILE A 98 6.89 10.31 -0.92
N SER A 99 6.30 9.83 -2.01
CA SER A 99 5.45 10.65 -2.88
C SER A 99 4.16 11.12 -2.21
N THR A 100 3.66 10.38 -1.21
CA THR A 100 2.47 10.79 -0.45
C THR A 100 2.75 11.99 0.45
N LEU A 101 4.02 12.31 0.70
CA LEU A 101 4.40 13.48 1.49
C LEU A 101 4.32 14.80 0.70
N VAL A 102 4.37 14.73 -0.64
CA VAL A 102 4.43 15.91 -1.53
C VAL A 102 3.20 16.82 -1.40
N PRO A 103 1.96 16.30 -1.31
CA PRO A 103 0.77 17.18 -1.23
C PRO A 103 0.47 17.73 0.18
N LEU A 104 1.13 17.23 1.22
CA LEU A 104 0.86 17.61 2.61
C LEU A 104 0.96 19.12 2.89
N PRO A 105 1.95 19.87 2.36
CA PRO A 105 2.03 21.31 2.61
C PRO A 105 0.83 22.10 2.05
N LEU A 106 0.14 21.56 1.04
CA LEU A 106 -1.05 22.18 0.45
C LEU A 106 -2.36 21.75 1.14
N MET A 107 -2.39 20.54 1.70
CA MET A 107 -3.57 19.98 2.39
C MET A 107 -4.09 20.88 3.51
N TRP A 108 -3.20 21.47 4.31
CA TRP A 108 -3.62 22.35 5.42
C TRP A 108 -4.26 23.66 4.98
N LYS A 109 -3.99 24.14 3.76
CA LYS A 109 -4.42 25.47 3.32
C LYS A 109 -5.79 25.47 2.65
N TYR A 110 -6.19 24.37 2.01
CA TYR A 110 -7.29 24.39 1.04
C TYR A 110 -8.57 23.67 1.48
N PHE A 111 -8.68 23.33 2.76
CA PHE A 111 -9.89 22.75 3.30
C PHE A 111 -10.84 23.83 3.81
N GLY A 112 -12.05 23.91 3.23
CA GLY A 112 -13.11 24.83 3.69
C GLY A 112 -12.87 26.32 3.42
N ASN A 113 -11.82 26.66 2.67
CA ASN A 113 -11.48 28.03 2.30
C ASN A 113 -11.95 28.35 0.87
N TYR A 114 -12.21 29.63 0.60
CA TYR A 114 -12.48 30.10 -0.76
C TYR A 114 -11.26 29.86 -1.65
N ILE A 115 -11.47 29.15 -2.76
CA ILE A 115 -10.41 28.75 -3.68
C ILE A 115 -10.24 29.78 -4.78
N THR A 116 -9.00 30.25 -4.98
CA THR A 116 -8.66 31.17 -6.06
C THR A 116 -8.10 30.43 -7.28
N GLN A 117 -8.05 31.10 -8.43
CA GLN A 117 -7.38 30.57 -9.63
C GLN A 117 -5.90 30.23 -9.37
N GLN A 118 -5.21 31.02 -8.54
CA GLN A 118 -3.81 30.77 -8.22
C GLN A 118 -3.64 29.48 -7.42
N ASP A 119 -4.58 29.16 -6.53
CA ASP A 119 -4.56 27.94 -5.75
C ASP A 119 -4.77 26.70 -6.63
N VAL A 120 -5.63 26.80 -7.65
CA VAL A 120 -5.80 25.76 -8.68
C VAL A 120 -4.48 25.46 -9.38
N ASN A 121 -3.77 26.48 -9.84
CA ASN A 121 -2.48 26.31 -10.51
C ASN A 121 -1.41 25.72 -9.59
N LYS A 122 -1.43 26.06 -8.29
CA LYS A 122 -0.54 25.47 -7.29
C LYS A 122 -0.83 23.98 -7.08
N VAL A 123 -2.11 23.60 -7.01
CA VAL A 123 -2.49 22.19 -6.91
C VAL A 123 -2.06 21.42 -8.16
N ILE A 124 -2.29 21.95 -9.36
CA ILE A 124 -1.79 21.31 -10.60
C ILE A 124 -0.28 21.09 -10.56
N SER A 125 0.47 22.13 -10.19
CA SER A 125 1.93 22.06 -10.12
C SER A 125 2.39 21.02 -9.09
N ASN A 126 1.70 20.94 -7.96
CA ASN A 126 1.97 19.95 -6.92
C ASN A 126 1.60 18.53 -7.37
N THR A 127 0.49 18.34 -8.08
CA THR A 127 0.10 17.05 -8.68
C THR A 127 1.16 16.57 -9.67
N ILE A 128 1.66 17.45 -10.55
CA ILE A 128 2.78 17.13 -11.46
C ILE A 128 4.02 16.73 -10.66
N LEU A 129 4.34 17.47 -9.59
CA LEU A 129 5.45 17.13 -8.71
C LEU A 129 5.26 15.77 -8.03
N THR A 130 4.05 15.42 -7.57
CA THR A 130 3.71 14.10 -7.03
C THR A 130 4.03 13.01 -8.04
N TYR A 131 3.63 13.19 -9.30
CA TYR A 131 3.94 12.23 -10.38
C TYR A 131 5.45 12.04 -10.58
N ILE A 132 6.21 13.14 -10.64
CA ILE A 132 7.67 13.11 -10.81
C ILE A 132 8.33 12.40 -9.62
N VAL A 133 7.99 12.79 -8.39
CA VAL A 133 8.56 12.21 -7.17
C VAL A 133 8.22 10.72 -7.08
N PHE A 134 7.02 10.31 -7.48
CA PHE A 134 6.64 8.89 -7.50
C PHE A 134 7.50 8.09 -8.49
N ILE A 135 7.70 8.58 -9.72
CA ILE A 135 8.56 7.91 -10.71
C ILE A 135 10.00 7.79 -10.20
N VAL A 136 10.55 8.87 -9.65
CA VAL A 136 11.89 8.86 -9.05
C VAL A 136 11.96 7.85 -7.90
N ALA A 137 10.95 7.81 -7.04
CA ALA A 137 10.87 6.86 -5.93
C ALA A 137 10.79 5.41 -6.41
N LEU A 138 10.06 5.11 -7.49
CA LEU A 138 10.05 3.78 -8.09
C LEU A 138 11.44 3.37 -8.60
N ILE A 139 12.13 4.26 -9.32
CA ILE A 139 13.46 3.99 -9.87
C ILE A 139 14.46 3.73 -8.74
N VAL A 140 14.54 4.66 -7.78
CA VAL A 140 15.44 4.53 -6.62
C VAL A 140 15.10 3.28 -5.81
N GLY A 141 13.81 3.05 -5.56
CA GLY A 141 13.34 1.89 -4.81
C GLY A 141 13.69 0.58 -5.48
N TYR A 142 13.58 0.50 -6.81
CA TYR A 142 13.97 -0.69 -7.56
C TYR A 142 15.47 -0.98 -7.41
N PHE A 143 16.34 0.02 -7.58
CA PHE A 143 17.78 -0.16 -7.41
C PHE A 143 18.18 -0.56 -5.99
N VAL A 144 17.53 0.02 -4.97
CA VAL A 144 17.74 -0.38 -3.57
C VAL A 144 17.28 -1.82 -3.34
N THR A 145 16.11 -2.20 -3.83
CA THR A 145 15.58 -3.57 -3.74
C THR A 145 16.51 -4.59 -4.40
N LEU A 146 17.07 -4.28 -5.57
CA LEU A 146 18.08 -5.13 -6.22
C LEU A 146 19.35 -5.26 -5.37
N THR A 147 19.81 -4.16 -4.79
CA THR A 147 21.03 -4.12 -3.97
C THR A 147 20.87 -4.98 -2.71
N VAL A 148 19.76 -4.81 -1.98
CA VAL A 148 19.45 -5.57 -0.77
C VAL A 148 19.13 -7.05 -1.09
N SER A 149 18.63 -7.33 -2.28
CA SER A 149 18.30 -8.68 -2.76
C SER A 149 19.42 -9.39 -3.51
N ARG A 150 20.61 -8.79 -3.64
CA ARG A 150 21.73 -9.32 -4.45
C ARG A 150 22.08 -10.78 -4.15
N LYS A 151 22.06 -11.18 -2.88
CA LYS A 151 22.35 -12.58 -2.48
C LYS A 151 21.31 -13.57 -3.01
N ILE A 152 20.03 -13.18 -3.04
CA ILE A 152 18.91 -14.01 -3.52
C ILE A 152 18.98 -14.11 -5.04
N ILE A 153 19.20 -12.97 -5.71
CA ILE A 153 19.31 -12.90 -7.17
C ILE A 153 20.47 -13.75 -7.68
N LYS A 154 21.62 -13.74 -6.99
CA LYS A 154 22.77 -14.60 -7.33
C LYS A 154 22.46 -16.11 -7.30
N LYS A 155 21.48 -16.55 -6.50
CA LYS A 155 21.06 -17.96 -6.46
C LYS A 155 20.20 -18.31 -7.68
N ASN A 156 19.31 -17.41 -8.09
CA ASN A 156 18.43 -17.60 -9.24
C ASN A 156 18.03 -16.24 -9.85
N ASN A 157 18.35 -16.05 -11.14
CA ASN A 157 18.08 -14.80 -11.86
C ASN A 157 16.58 -14.50 -12.01
N TRP A 158 15.70 -15.50 -11.91
CA TRP A 158 14.23 -15.30 -11.94
C TRP A 158 13.75 -14.33 -10.86
N TRP A 159 14.45 -14.23 -9.72
CA TRP A 159 14.11 -13.28 -8.67
C TRP A 159 14.20 -11.82 -9.13
N MET A 160 15.06 -11.50 -10.10
CA MET A 160 15.15 -10.14 -10.65
C MET A 160 13.84 -9.73 -11.32
N PHE A 161 13.19 -10.64 -12.05
CA PHE A 161 11.90 -10.40 -12.70
C PHE A 161 10.79 -10.22 -11.66
N ILE A 162 10.78 -11.08 -10.62
CA ILE A 162 9.79 -11.00 -9.54
C ILE A 162 9.91 -9.66 -8.79
N PHE A 163 11.14 -9.23 -8.46
CA PHE A 163 11.34 -7.94 -7.81
C PHE A 163 11.04 -6.75 -8.72
N ALA A 164 11.18 -6.88 -10.05
CA ALA A 164 10.87 -5.81 -11.00
C ALA A 164 9.37 -5.65 -11.26
N MET A 165 8.59 -6.73 -11.24
CA MET A 165 7.17 -6.72 -11.61
C MET A 165 6.33 -5.64 -10.89
N PRO A 166 6.41 -5.50 -9.55
CA PRO A 166 5.68 -4.45 -8.84
C PRO A 166 6.01 -3.06 -9.39
N TYR A 167 7.29 -2.73 -9.55
CA TYR A 167 7.71 -1.41 -10.06
C TYR A 167 7.22 -1.15 -11.49
N ILE A 168 7.21 -2.17 -12.35
CA ILE A 168 6.68 -2.05 -13.71
C ILE A 168 5.17 -1.80 -13.69
N ILE A 169 4.42 -2.55 -12.87
CA ILE A 169 2.96 -2.38 -12.74
C ILE A 169 2.64 -0.96 -12.25
N PHE A 170 3.32 -0.51 -11.20
CA PHE A 170 3.15 0.85 -10.68
C PHE A 170 3.53 1.92 -11.72
N TYR A 171 4.58 1.69 -12.51
CA TYR A 171 4.95 2.58 -13.61
C TYR A 171 3.84 2.68 -14.69
N TRP A 172 3.20 1.57 -15.05
CA TRP A 172 2.10 1.59 -16.02
C TRP A 172 0.88 2.34 -15.49
N ILE A 173 0.53 2.11 -14.22
CA ILE A 173 -0.58 2.81 -13.55
C ILE A 173 -0.33 4.32 -13.56
N ILE A 174 0.87 4.75 -13.14
CA ILE A 174 1.19 6.17 -13.06
C ILE A 174 1.28 6.83 -14.43
N ALA A 175 1.83 6.16 -15.44
CA ALA A 175 1.89 6.69 -16.80
C ALA A 175 0.48 6.93 -17.38
N SER A 176 -0.45 6.00 -17.13
CA SER A 176 -1.85 6.13 -17.53
C SER A 176 -2.52 7.30 -16.82
N LYS A 177 -2.39 7.40 -15.49
CA LYS A 177 -2.98 8.46 -14.67
C LYS A 177 -2.41 9.84 -15.00
N TYR A 178 -1.10 9.92 -15.22
CA TYR A 178 -0.44 11.14 -15.67
C TYR A 178 -0.97 11.60 -17.03
N SER A 179 -1.12 10.69 -18.00
CA SER A 179 -1.67 11.02 -19.32
C SER A 179 -3.09 11.55 -19.22
N GLN A 180 -3.96 10.90 -18.43
CA GLN A 180 -5.33 11.36 -18.19
C GLN A 180 -5.36 12.75 -17.56
N PHE A 181 -4.57 12.96 -16.51
CA PHE A 181 -4.45 14.25 -15.84
C PHE A 181 -3.94 15.32 -16.81
N HIS A 182 -2.85 15.04 -17.53
CA HIS A 182 -2.26 15.97 -18.48
C HIS A 182 -3.25 16.39 -19.57
N ASN A 183 -3.96 15.43 -20.17
CA ASN A 183 -4.99 15.69 -21.17
C ASN A 183 -6.13 16.56 -20.63
N PHE A 184 -6.50 16.39 -19.36
CA PHE A 184 -7.50 17.23 -18.71
C PHE A 184 -7.02 18.68 -18.56
N VAL A 185 -5.82 18.91 -18.03
CA VAL A 185 -5.27 20.27 -17.84
C VAL A 185 -4.85 20.95 -19.14
N SER A 186 -4.49 20.19 -20.17
CA SER A 186 -4.11 20.70 -21.49
C SER A 186 -5.30 20.91 -22.44
N SER A 187 -6.52 20.53 -22.03
CA SER A 187 -7.72 20.69 -22.84
C SER A 187 -7.99 22.17 -23.15
N SER A 188 -8.41 22.48 -24.38
CA SER A 188 -8.81 23.84 -24.78
C SER A 188 -9.98 24.41 -23.96
N HIS A 189 -10.79 23.53 -23.36
CA HIS A 189 -11.91 23.89 -22.51
C HIS A 189 -11.52 24.10 -21.05
N TYR A 190 -10.31 23.71 -20.66
CA TYR A 190 -9.79 23.87 -19.32
C TYR A 190 -9.51 25.34 -19.01
N LYS A 191 -10.05 25.84 -17.89
CA LYS A 191 -9.73 27.15 -17.32
C LYS A 191 -9.69 27.06 -15.81
N SER A 192 -8.55 27.40 -15.20
CA SER A 192 -8.37 27.37 -13.76
C SER A 192 -9.41 28.22 -13.00
N SER A 193 -9.87 29.33 -13.59
CA SER A 193 -10.94 30.16 -13.02
C SER A 193 -12.30 29.44 -12.96
N LYS A 194 -12.64 28.63 -13.97
CA LYS A 194 -13.87 27.82 -13.97
C LYS A 194 -13.80 26.70 -12.92
N VAL A 195 -12.64 26.09 -12.75
CA VAL A 195 -12.42 25.06 -11.72
C VAL A 195 -12.58 25.66 -10.33
N ALA A 196 -11.98 26.82 -10.05
CA ALA A 196 -12.16 27.51 -8.77
C ALA A 196 -13.64 27.79 -8.48
N LEU A 197 -14.40 28.29 -9.46
CA LEU A 197 -15.84 28.52 -9.32
C LEU A 197 -16.61 27.23 -9.01
N MET A 198 -16.30 26.14 -9.71
CA MET A 198 -16.92 24.83 -9.48
C MET A 198 -16.63 24.30 -8.08
N VAL A 199 -15.38 24.37 -7.62
CA VAL A 199 -15.00 23.90 -6.27
C VAL A 199 -15.68 24.74 -5.19
N ASN A 200 -15.73 26.07 -5.36
CA ASN A 200 -16.41 26.97 -4.42
C ASN A 200 -17.93 26.80 -4.39
N SER A 201 -18.54 26.24 -5.44
CA SER A 201 -19.97 25.91 -5.45
C SER A 201 -20.32 24.64 -4.66
N SER A 202 -19.31 23.86 -4.24
CA SER A 202 -19.53 22.67 -3.42
C SER A 202 -19.72 23.02 -1.94
N LYS A 203 -20.48 22.19 -1.22
CA LYS A 203 -20.74 22.36 0.23
C LYS A 203 -19.44 22.35 1.05
N ASN A 204 -18.45 21.57 0.62
CA ASN A 204 -17.13 21.45 1.24
C ASN A 204 -16.05 21.64 0.16
N PRO A 205 -15.63 22.90 -0.12
CA PRO A 205 -14.59 23.18 -1.11
C PRO A 205 -13.30 22.42 -0.77
N ASN A 206 -12.92 21.52 -1.66
CA ASN A 206 -11.65 20.78 -1.57
C ASN A 206 -11.03 20.62 -2.96
N ILE A 207 -10.08 21.48 -3.28
CA ILE A 207 -9.37 21.41 -4.56
C ILE A 207 -8.32 20.29 -4.60
N MET A 208 -7.96 19.69 -3.46
CA MET A 208 -7.02 18.56 -3.42
C MET A 208 -7.58 17.32 -4.12
N LEU A 209 -8.92 17.24 -4.32
CA LEU A 209 -9.55 16.20 -5.14
C LEU A 209 -9.08 16.21 -6.60
N MET A 210 -8.48 17.30 -7.09
CA MET A 210 -7.82 17.29 -8.41
C MET A 210 -6.61 16.34 -8.45
N ASN A 211 -6.06 15.96 -7.30
CA ASN A 211 -4.99 14.98 -7.16
C ASN A 211 -5.54 13.64 -6.66
N GLU A 212 -6.50 13.06 -7.38
CA GLU A 212 -7.09 11.74 -7.04
C GLU A 212 -6.01 10.65 -6.88
N PHE A 213 -4.95 10.73 -7.70
CA PHE A 213 -3.83 9.81 -7.67
C PHE A 213 -3.16 9.74 -6.29
N TRP A 214 -3.10 10.84 -5.54
CA TRP A 214 -2.52 10.83 -4.21
C TRP A 214 -3.27 9.90 -3.24
N TYR A 215 -4.60 9.93 -3.27
CA TYR A 215 -5.43 9.05 -2.45
C TYR A 215 -5.28 7.59 -2.89
N GLU A 216 -5.24 7.34 -4.21
CA GLU A 216 -4.99 6.01 -4.76
C GLU A 216 -3.64 5.42 -4.31
N ILE A 217 -2.58 6.25 -4.27
CA ILE A 217 -1.27 5.82 -3.76
C ILE A 217 -1.36 5.42 -2.30
N ILE A 218 -2.00 6.23 -1.44
CA ILE A 218 -2.15 5.91 -0.02
C ILE A 218 -2.84 4.55 0.13
N THR A 219 -3.96 4.34 -0.56
CA THR A 219 -4.70 3.07 -0.54
C THR A 219 -3.83 1.90 -1.02
N LEU A 220 -3.06 2.07 -2.09
CA LEU A 220 -2.19 1.02 -2.62
C LEU A 220 -1.10 0.62 -1.62
N ILE A 221 -0.46 1.60 -0.96
CA ILE A 221 0.60 1.33 0.03
C ILE A 221 0.03 0.59 1.24
N VAL A 222 -1.16 1.00 1.70
CA VAL A 222 -1.88 0.31 2.77
C VAL A 222 -2.19 -1.13 2.37
N ILE A 223 -2.72 -1.38 1.17
CA ILE A 223 -3.00 -2.74 0.68
C ILE A 223 -1.72 -3.58 0.64
N VAL A 224 -0.59 -3.02 0.17
CA VAL A 224 0.70 -3.73 0.15
C VAL A 224 1.13 -4.11 1.56
N LEU A 225 0.97 -3.22 2.54
CA LEU A 225 1.26 -3.51 3.95
C LEU A 225 0.41 -4.67 4.48
N VAL A 226 -0.90 -4.66 4.21
CA VAL A 226 -1.83 -5.73 4.64
C VAL A 226 -1.39 -7.08 4.09
N ILE A 227 -1.06 -7.12 2.80
CA ILE A 227 -0.57 -8.33 2.14
C ILE A 227 0.74 -8.79 2.78
N GLU A 228 1.69 -7.88 2.98
CA GLU A 228 2.99 -8.19 3.57
C GLU A 228 2.85 -8.79 4.99
N LEU A 229 2.09 -8.13 5.87
CA LEU A 229 1.79 -8.61 7.21
C LEU A 229 1.12 -9.99 7.19
N GLY A 230 0.16 -10.16 6.28
CA GLY A 230 -0.53 -11.43 6.08
C GLY A 230 0.44 -12.56 5.71
N VAL A 231 1.30 -12.34 4.72
CA VAL A 231 2.29 -13.33 4.27
C VAL A 231 3.31 -13.64 5.38
N ILE A 232 3.69 -12.64 6.17
CA ILE A 232 4.59 -12.83 7.32
C ILE A 232 3.96 -13.74 8.37
N VAL A 233 2.70 -13.48 8.76
CA VAL A 233 2.00 -14.32 9.75
C VAL A 233 1.78 -15.72 9.22
N PHE A 234 1.45 -15.85 7.93
CA PHE A 234 1.38 -17.15 7.27
C PHE A 234 2.72 -17.91 7.39
N ALA A 235 3.84 -17.28 7.05
CA ALA A 235 5.17 -17.88 7.13
C ALA A 235 5.53 -18.28 8.57
N PHE A 236 5.18 -17.45 9.55
CA PHE A 236 5.41 -17.73 10.97
C PHE A 236 4.63 -18.93 11.49
N LEU A 237 3.34 -19.01 11.18
CA LEU A 237 2.51 -20.14 11.58
C LEU A 237 2.99 -21.43 10.91
N GLN A 238 3.36 -21.35 9.62
CA GLN A 238 3.90 -22.50 8.89
C GLN A 238 5.20 -23.02 9.50
N GLU A 239 6.13 -22.13 9.85
CA GLU A 239 7.40 -22.50 10.50
C GLU A 239 7.17 -23.20 11.85
N LYS A 240 6.25 -22.67 12.67
CA LYS A 240 5.90 -23.30 13.95
C LYS A 240 5.28 -24.68 13.80
N ILE A 241 4.48 -24.89 12.74
CA ILE A 241 3.87 -26.17 12.46
C ILE A 241 4.92 -27.19 11.98
N SER A 242 5.89 -26.76 11.15
CA SER A 242 6.98 -27.64 10.69
C SER A 242 7.94 -28.04 11.82
N GLU A 243 8.35 -27.11 12.68
CA GLU A 243 9.20 -27.42 13.84
C GLU A 243 8.55 -28.47 14.78
N LYS A 244 7.23 -28.37 14.97
CA LYS A 244 6.46 -29.34 15.77
C LYS A 244 6.34 -30.72 15.09
N LYS A 245 6.56 -30.80 13.78
CA LYS A 245 6.56 -32.06 13.03
C LYS A 245 7.91 -32.78 13.10
N GLU A 246 9.02 -32.06 13.26
CA GLU A 246 10.36 -32.65 13.39
C GLU A 246 10.67 -33.15 14.80
N ARG A 247 10.01 -32.60 15.84
CA ARG A 247 10.17 -33.03 17.25
C ARG A 247 9.29 -34.23 17.66
N CYS A 248 8.46 -34.77 16.76
CA CYS A 248 7.53 -35.88 17.02
C CYS A 248 7.76 -37.02 16.05
#